data_AF-A0A1L7WPA4-F1
#
_entry.id   AF-A0A1L7WPA4-F1
#
_cell.length_a   1.000
_cell.length_b   1.000
_cell.length_c   1.000
_cell.angle_alpha   90.00
_cell.angle_beta   90.00
_cell.angle_gamma   90.00
#
_symmetry.space_group_name_H-M   'P 1'
#
loop_
_entity.id
_entity.type
_entity.pdbx_description
1 polymer ?
#
loop_
_entity_poly.entity_id
_entity_poly.type
_entity_poly.pdbx_seq_one_letter_code
_entity_poly.pdbx_strand_id
1 'polypeptide(L)'
;MSQFHSNIAPKPFTFTPATQADIPRLTHIHLVTLAEDPPAQIKFPSAENFAAAVSSMLEKQIGDPNWRIMKAVDEETGEIGSWASWLTHDASDSHPKPDPRPEEEGNGEDNNGKGEDEGNFNSYPASAPIS
;
A
#
# COMPACT_ATOMS: atom_id res chain seq x y z
N MET A 1 11.44 -34.92 -34.34
CA MET A 1 10.48 -33.83 -34.11
C MET A 1 11.16 -32.81 -33.21
N SER A 2 11.60 -31.69 -33.78
CA SER A 2 12.38 -30.66 -33.05
C SER A 2 11.43 -29.78 -32.25
N GLN A 3 11.56 -29.77 -30.93
CA GLN A 3 10.83 -28.85 -30.06
C GLN A 3 11.54 -27.49 -30.07
N PHE A 4 10.94 -26.51 -30.75
CA PHE A 4 11.29 -25.10 -30.58
C PHE A 4 10.87 -24.69 -29.17
N HIS A 5 11.80 -24.73 -28.24
CA HIS A 5 11.67 -23.97 -27.00
C HIS A 5 11.94 -22.52 -27.39
N SER A 6 10.87 -21.74 -27.56
CA SER A 6 11.00 -20.29 -27.64
C SER A 6 11.68 -19.83 -26.36
N ASN A 7 12.95 -19.46 -26.48
CA ASN A 7 13.71 -18.84 -25.40
C ASN A 7 13.17 -17.43 -25.24
N ILE A 8 12.04 -17.29 -24.54
CA ILE A 8 11.44 -15.98 -24.24
C ILE A 8 12.36 -15.35 -23.20
N ALA A 9 13.32 -14.57 -23.66
CA ALA A 9 14.08 -13.70 -22.79
C ALA A 9 13.08 -12.76 -22.07
N PRO A 10 13.20 -12.57 -20.75
CA PRO A 10 12.34 -11.64 -20.04
C PRO A 10 12.49 -10.25 -20.66
N LYS A 11 11.37 -9.63 -21.01
CA LYS A 11 11.38 -8.26 -21.54
C LYS A 11 11.93 -7.32 -20.47
N PRO A 12 12.88 -6.44 -20.81
CA PRO A 12 13.46 -5.54 -19.83
C PRO A 12 12.45 -4.44 -19.44
N PHE A 13 12.38 -4.17 -18.14
CA PHE A 13 11.64 -3.04 -17.59
C PHE A 13 12.63 -2.09 -16.93
N THR A 14 12.43 -0.79 -17.12
CA THR A 14 13.13 0.24 -16.38
C THR A 14 12.27 0.78 -15.24
N PHE A 15 12.88 0.99 -14.09
CA PHE A 15 12.21 1.61 -12.95
C PHE A 15 12.55 3.08 -12.88
N THR A 16 11.53 3.93 -12.88
CA THR A 16 11.68 5.38 -12.78
C THR A 16 10.69 5.95 -11.75
N PRO A 17 10.98 7.10 -11.13
CA PRO A 17 9.99 7.78 -10.30
C PRO A 17 8.74 8.14 -11.11
N ALA A 18 7.58 7.99 -10.51
CA ALA A 18 6.34 8.48 -11.09
C ALA A 18 6.28 10.01 -11.02
N THR A 19 5.60 10.59 -12.01
CA THR A 19 5.35 12.01 -12.15
C THR A 19 3.85 12.27 -12.24
N GLN A 20 3.44 13.53 -12.09
CA GLN A 20 2.02 13.91 -12.17
C GLN A 20 1.36 13.48 -13.49
N ALA A 21 2.12 13.48 -14.59
CA ALA A 21 1.63 13.09 -15.90
C ALA A 21 1.27 11.60 -15.99
N ASP A 22 1.80 10.76 -15.09
CA ASP A 22 1.58 9.32 -15.10
C ASP A 22 0.25 8.92 -14.44
N ILE A 23 -0.34 9.80 -13.61
CA ILE A 23 -1.52 9.50 -12.78
C ILE A 23 -2.65 8.80 -13.54
N PRO A 24 -3.08 9.26 -14.74
CA PRO A 24 -4.15 8.56 -15.46
C PRO A 24 -3.85 7.09 -15.73
N ARG A 25 -2.60 6.75 -16.08
CA ARG A 25 -2.19 5.36 -16.33
C ARG A 25 -2.03 4.58 -15.03
N LEU A 26 -1.46 5.17 -13.99
CA LEU A 26 -1.30 4.51 -12.68
C LEU A 26 -2.66 4.17 -12.06
N THR A 27 -3.61 5.11 -12.12
CA THR A 27 -5.00 4.90 -11.71
C THR A 27 -5.63 3.74 -12.48
N HIS A 28 -5.49 3.73 -13.81
CA HIS A 28 -6.04 2.65 -14.63
C HIS A 28 -5.47 1.28 -14.24
N ILE A 29 -4.15 1.17 -14.06
CA ILE A 29 -3.50 -0.08 -13.61
C ILE A 29 -4.10 -0.53 -12.28
N HIS A 30 -4.21 0.38 -11.30
CA HIS A 30 -4.74 0.06 -9.97
C HIS A 30 -6.19 -0.44 -10.02
N LEU A 31 -7.01 0.17 -10.88
CA LEU A 31 -8.40 -0.23 -11.09
C LEU A 31 -8.51 -1.62 -11.71
N VAL A 32 -7.74 -1.90 -12.75
CA VAL A 32 -7.76 -3.20 -13.42
C VAL A 32 -7.27 -4.30 -12.48
N THR A 33 -6.22 -4.03 -11.70
CA THR A 33 -5.66 -5.01 -10.75
C THR A 33 -6.63 -5.32 -9.60
N LEU A 34 -7.43 -4.35 -9.14
CA LEU A 34 -8.34 -4.52 -8.00
C LEU A 34 -9.83 -4.55 -8.39
N ALA A 35 -10.16 -4.72 -9.68
CA ALA A 35 -11.54 -4.73 -10.15
C ALA A 35 -12.39 -5.83 -9.48
N GLU A 36 -11.76 -6.97 -9.20
CA GLU A 36 -12.39 -8.14 -8.57
C GLU A 36 -12.01 -8.32 -7.09
N ASP A 37 -11.33 -7.33 -6.49
CA ASP A 37 -10.93 -7.38 -5.07
C ASP A 37 -12.14 -7.08 -4.16
N PRO A 38 -12.61 -8.04 -3.33
CA PRO A 38 -13.81 -7.83 -2.52
C PRO A 38 -13.71 -6.64 -1.54
N PRO A 39 -12.58 -6.40 -0.84
CA PRO A 39 -12.40 -5.18 -0.04
C PRO A 39 -12.57 -3.89 -0.85
N ALA A 40 -11.99 -3.80 -2.05
CA ALA A 40 -12.16 -2.65 -2.93
C ALA A 40 -13.63 -2.46 -3.34
N GLN A 41 -14.35 -3.53 -3.68
CA GLN A 41 -15.77 -3.48 -4.08
C GLN A 41 -16.70 -3.04 -2.95
N ILE A 42 -16.40 -3.43 -1.70
CA ILE A 42 -17.16 -2.99 -0.52
C ILE A 42 -16.94 -1.49 -0.27
N LYS A 43 -15.69 -1.04 -0.41
CA LYS A 43 -15.31 0.35 -0.10
C LYS A 43 -15.71 1.34 -1.20
N PHE A 44 -15.68 0.92 -2.46
CA PHE A 44 -15.93 1.77 -3.62
C PHE A 44 -17.10 1.23 -4.44
N PRO A 45 -18.31 1.81 -4.29
CA PRO A 45 -19.53 1.30 -4.93
C PRO A 45 -19.53 1.37 -6.48
N SER A 46 -18.59 2.10 -7.08
CA SER A 46 -18.45 2.20 -8.53
C SER A 46 -16.97 2.35 -8.93
N ALA A 47 -16.65 1.91 -10.15
CA ALA A 47 -15.32 2.08 -10.73
C ALA A 47 -14.93 3.57 -10.87
N GLU A 48 -15.90 4.45 -11.13
CA GLU A 48 -15.67 5.90 -11.19
C GLU A 48 -15.25 6.47 -9.83
N ASN A 49 -15.96 6.10 -8.76
CA ASN A 49 -15.60 6.51 -7.40
C ASN A 49 -14.23 5.97 -7.00
N PHE A 50 -13.91 4.73 -7.42
CA PHE A 50 -12.60 4.15 -7.18
C PHE A 50 -11.50 4.89 -7.95
N ALA A 51 -11.71 5.19 -9.24
CA ALA A 51 -10.77 5.97 -10.05
C ALA A 51 -10.49 7.35 -9.45
N ALA A 52 -11.53 8.05 -9.01
CA ALA A 52 -11.41 9.37 -8.39
C ALA A 52 -10.63 9.29 -7.07
N ALA A 53 -10.91 8.28 -6.24
CA ALA A 53 -10.20 8.08 -4.98
C ALA A 53 -8.71 7.77 -5.19
N VAL A 54 -8.39 6.87 -6.12
CA VAL A 54 -6.99 6.52 -6.45
C VAL A 54 -6.26 7.71 -7.07
N SER A 55 -6.91 8.44 -7.98
CA SER A 55 -6.28 9.63 -8.59
C SER A 55 -6.00 10.70 -7.54
N SER A 56 -6.97 11.01 -6.66
CA SER A 56 -6.76 11.99 -5.59
C SER A 56 -5.69 11.55 -4.57
N MET A 57 -5.59 10.25 -4.29
CA MET A 57 -4.51 9.71 -3.48
C MET A 57 -3.15 9.93 -4.16
N LEU A 58 -3.03 9.57 -5.44
CA LEU A 58 -1.79 9.74 -6.21
C LEU A 58 -1.39 11.21 -6.33
N GLU A 59 -2.33 12.13 -6.54
CA GLU A 59 -2.06 13.57 -6.59
C GLU A 59 -1.45 14.11 -5.29
N LYS A 60 -1.83 13.54 -4.14
CA LYS A 60 -1.27 13.94 -2.83
C LYS A 60 0.09 13.33 -2.59
N GLN A 61 0.30 12.09 -3.02
CA GLN A 61 1.54 11.36 -2.80
C GLN A 61 2.65 11.77 -3.78
N ILE A 62 2.31 12.02 -5.04
CA ILE A 62 3.25 12.50 -6.06
C ILE A 62 3.55 13.98 -5.76
N GLY A 63 4.62 14.20 -5.01
CA GLY A 63 5.04 15.53 -4.54
C GLY A 63 5.28 15.59 -3.04
N ASP A 64 4.78 14.61 -2.28
CA ASP A 64 5.12 14.45 -0.87
C ASP A 64 6.51 13.81 -0.73
N PRO A 65 7.49 14.46 -0.07
CA PRO A 65 8.83 13.93 0.10
C PRO A 65 8.90 12.66 0.96
N ASN A 66 7.83 12.31 1.68
CA ASN A 66 7.75 11.07 2.46
C ASN A 66 7.21 9.91 1.63
N TRP A 67 6.58 10.18 0.49
CA TRP A 67 6.13 9.12 -0.41
C TRP A 67 7.17 8.84 -1.49
N ARG A 68 7.34 7.56 -1.80
CA ARG A 68 8.07 7.10 -2.97
C ARG A 68 7.11 6.35 -3.84
N ILE A 69 7.02 6.76 -5.10
CA ILE A 69 6.20 6.09 -6.10
C ILE A 69 7.09 5.80 -7.29
N MET A 70 7.25 4.52 -7.60
CA MET A 70 8.07 4.05 -8.72
C MET A 70 7.17 3.36 -9.74
N LYS A 71 7.43 3.60 -11.02
CA LYS A 71 6.79 2.96 -12.16
C LYS A 71 7.76 2.05 -12.89
N ALA A 72 7.26 0.93 -13.40
CA ALA A 72 7.98 0.05 -14.31
C ALA A 72 7.53 0.33 -15.74
N VAL A 73 8.49 0.71 -16.60
CA VAL A 73 8.27 1.05 -18.00
C VAL A 73 8.86 -0.05 -18.88
N ASP A 74 8.04 -0.63 -19.75
CA ASP A 74 8.47 -1.58 -20.77
C ASP A 74 9.36 -0.84 -21.78
N GLU A 75 10.61 -1.29 -21.94
CA GLU A 75 11.57 -0.63 -22.83
C GLU A 75 11.18 -0.72 -24.32
N GLU A 76 10.41 -1.73 -24.73
CA GLU A 76 10.02 -1.90 -26.13
C GLU A 76 8.87 -0.97 -26.52
N THR A 77 7.87 -0.85 -25.63
CA THR A 77 6.63 -0.12 -25.92
C THR A 77 6.61 1.30 -25.34
N GLY A 78 7.46 1.56 -24.34
CA GLY A 78 7.41 2.79 -23.54
C GLY A 78 6.20 2.86 -22.61
N GLU A 79 5.40 1.79 -22.49
CA GLU A 79 4.21 1.78 -21.64
C GLU A 79 4.55 1.48 -20.18
N ILE A 80 3.81 2.10 -19.27
CA ILE A 80 3.84 1.74 -17.85
C ILE A 80 3.04 0.44 -17.68
N GLY A 81 3.71 -0.61 -17.21
CA GLY A 81 3.11 -1.92 -16.94
C GLY A 81 2.68 -2.11 -15.49
N SER A 82 3.40 -1.49 -14.55
CA SER A 82 3.11 -1.59 -13.11
C SER A 82 3.69 -0.42 -12.34
N TRP A 83 3.28 -0.28 -11.09
CA TRP A 83 3.85 0.70 -10.16
C TRP A 83 3.74 0.21 -8.73
N ALA A 84 4.54 0.81 -7.86
CA ALA A 84 4.52 0.56 -6.42
C ALA A 84 4.67 1.88 -5.68
N SER A 85 4.12 1.94 -4.46
CA SER A 85 4.28 3.08 -3.57
C SER A 85 4.58 2.64 -2.15
N TRP A 86 5.35 3.44 -1.44
CA TRP A 86 5.63 3.26 -0.02
C TRP A 86 5.87 4.60 0.65
N LEU A 87 5.51 4.66 1.93
CA LEU A 87 5.85 5.76 2.82
C LEU A 87 7.23 5.48 3.43
N THR A 88 8.12 6.46 3.38
CA THR A 88 9.40 6.41 4.07
C THR A 88 9.23 7.00 5.46
N HIS A 89 9.59 6.23 6.48
CA HIS A 89 9.69 6.70 7.86
C HIS A 89 11.15 7.05 8.17
N ASP A 90 11.34 8.10 8.97
CA ASP A 90 12.65 8.37 9.54
C ASP A 90 12.96 7.34 10.62
N ALA A 91 14.23 6.97 10.75
CA ALA A 91 14.66 5.97 11.73
C ALA A 91 14.30 6.32 13.18
N SER A 92 14.06 7.60 13.48
CA SER A 92 13.61 8.09 14.79
C SER A 92 12.20 7.63 15.17
N ASP A 93 11.37 7.23 14.22
CA ASP A 93 10.00 6.77 14.46
C ASP A 93 9.94 5.33 14.99
N SER A 94 11.09 4.63 15.01
CA SER A 94 11.17 3.31 15.61
C SER A 94 11.20 3.43 17.14
N HIS A 95 10.03 3.35 17.77
CA HIS A 95 9.96 3.10 19.20
C HIS A 95 10.71 1.78 19.49
N PRO A 96 11.71 1.78 20.38
CA PRO A 96 12.35 0.54 20.78
C PRO A 96 11.26 -0.40 21.30
N LYS A 97 11.27 -1.63 20.81
CA LYS A 97 10.42 -2.70 21.35
C LYS A 97 10.64 -2.69 22.86
N PRO A 98 9.59 -2.53 23.69
CA PRO A 98 9.78 -2.65 25.13
C PRO A 98 10.42 -4.00 25.40
N ASP A 99 11.48 -4.00 26.22
CA ASP A 99 12.19 -5.23 26.59
C ASP A 99 11.16 -6.30 26.99
N PRO A 100 11.36 -7.56 26.57
CA PRO A 100 10.50 -8.65 27.04
C PRO A 100 10.56 -8.64 28.57
N ARG A 101 9.44 -8.29 29.20
CA ARG A 101 9.30 -8.37 30.66
C ARG A 101 9.71 -9.79 31.07
N PRO A 102 10.57 -9.96 32.09
CA PRO A 102 10.82 -11.30 32.62
C PRO A 102 9.48 -11.91 33.02
N GLU A 103 9.23 -13.12 32.53
CA GLU A 103 8.04 -13.91 32.84
C GLU A 103 7.98 -14.10 34.36
N GLU A 104 7.14 -13.32 35.05
CA GLU A 104 6.76 -13.63 36.41
C GLU A 104 5.78 -14.82 36.35
N GLU A 105 6.29 -16.00 36.69
CA GLU A 105 5.49 -17.17 37.03
C GLU A 105 4.56 -16.81 38.19
N GLY A 106 3.28 -16.62 37.90
CA GLY A 106 2.25 -16.31 38.88
C GLY A 106 0.96 -17.06 38.59
N ASN A 107 0.77 -18.19 39.27
CA ASN A 107 -0.50 -18.90 39.42
C ASN A 107 -1.62 -17.97 39.90
N GLY A 108 -2.83 -18.11 39.35
CA GLY A 108 -4.05 -17.54 39.98
C GLY A 108 -5.26 -17.38 39.07
N GLU A 109 -6.06 -18.44 38.98
CA GLU A 109 -7.53 -18.47 39.02
C GLU A 109 -8.37 -17.47 38.19
N ASP A 110 -9.02 -18.04 37.18
CA ASP A 110 -10.45 -17.94 36.83
C ASP A 110 -11.21 -16.69 37.33
N ASN A 111 -11.66 -15.83 36.40
CA ASN A 111 -13.02 -15.31 36.45
C ASN A 111 -13.54 -14.80 35.10
N ASN A 112 -14.78 -15.23 34.87
CA ASN A 112 -15.68 -15.03 33.74
C ASN A 112 -16.04 -13.54 33.51
N GLY A 113 -15.95 -13.07 32.27
CA GLY A 113 -16.37 -11.71 31.88
C GLY A 113 -16.52 -11.56 30.37
N LYS A 114 -17.77 -11.60 29.90
CA LYS A 114 -18.22 -11.35 28.52
C LYS A 114 -17.51 -10.17 27.87
N GLY A 115 -16.84 -10.42 26.74
CA GLY A 115 -16.36 -9.38 25.82
C GLY A 115 -17.49 -8.90 24.91
N GLU A 116 -17.95 -7.67 25.13
CA GLU A 116 -18.62 -6.87 24.11
C GLU A 116 -17.51 -6.07 23.41
N ASP A 117 -17.09 -6.55 22.24
CA ASP A 117 -16.14 -5.89 21.34
C ASP A 117 -16.93 -4.91 20.46
N GLU A 118 -17.19 -3.71 20.99
CA GLU A 118 -17.53 -2.58 20.13
C GLU A 118 -16.25 -2.13 19.42
N GLY A 119 -16.17 -2.47 18.13
CA GLY A 119 -15.08 -2.09 17.23
C GLY A 119 -14.83 -0.58 17.23
N ASN A 120 -13.88 -0.15 18.07
CA ASN A 120 -13.36 1.20 18.10
C ASN A 120 -12.02 1.23 17.34
N PHE A 121 -12.09 1.38 16.02
CA PHE A 121 -10.90 1.63 15.20
C PHE A 121 -10.53 3.11 15.27
N ASN A 122 -10.05 3.55 16.43
CA ASN A 122 -9.37 4.84 16.56
C ASN A 122 -7.86 4.60 16.42
N SER A 123 -7.42 4.37 15.18
CA SER A 123 -5.98 4.38 14.88
C SER A 123 -5.53 5.83 14.65
N TYR A 124 -4.47 6.18 15.37
CA TYR A 124 -3.72 7.44 15.44
C TYR A 124 -4.17 8.44 16.53
N PRO A 125 -3.30 8.75 17.51
CA PRO A 125 -3.51 9.90 18.38
C PRO A 125 -3.37 11.18 17.55
N ALA A 126 -4.36 12.07 17.68
CA ALA A 126 -4.27 13.44 17.20
C ALA A 126 -3.02 14.10 17.82
N SER A 127 -2.05 14.48 16.99
CA SER A 127 -0.94 15.31 17.43
C SER A 127 -1.49 16.66 17.87
N ALA A 128 -1.38 16.96 19.17
CA ALA A 128 -1.75 18.27 19.71
C ALA A 128 -0.85 19.36 19.11
N PRO A 129 -1.37 20.58 18.86
CA PRO A 129 -0.55 21.71 18.45
C PRO A 129 0.34 22.16 19.60
N ILE A 130 1.63 22.31 19.33
CA ILE A 130 2.60 22.90 20.26
C ILE A 130 2.41 24.42 20.22
N SER A 131 2.07 25.04 21.36
CA SER A 131 2.28 26.47 21.63
C SER A 131 3.51 26.63 22.51
#